data_AF-A0A3E1REG7-F1
#
_entry.id   AF-A0A3E1REG7-F1
#
_cell.length_a   1.000
_cell.length_b   1.000
_cell.length_c   1.000
_cell.angle_alpha   90.00
_cell.angle_beta   90.00
_cell.angle_gamma   90.00
#
_symmetry.space_group_name_H-M   'P 1'
#
loop_
_entity.id
_entity.type
_entity.pdbx_description
1 polymer ?
#
loop_
_entity_poly.entity_id
_entity_poly.type
_entity_poly.pdbx_seq_one_letter_code
_entity_poly.pdbx_strand_id
1 'polypeptide(L)'
;MRISAAGSNPGPGSPAATRRHGFTLIELLVVISIIAIASAGVAFAMRDSAQTQLEREAQRLSALLESARAQSRTRGVAVVWRSTAQGFVFEGLPPGTLPGNWLDATTTAAAGSRLELGPDPIIAAQSVTLGNLQQSSVAWRVASDGLRPFTVQRADAPAAGAGIPP
;
A
#
# COMPACT_ATOMS: atom_id res chain seq x y z
N MET A 1 72.50 -61.20 -41.99
CA MET A 1 73.09 -60.14 -41.15
C MET A 1 71.99 -59.11 -40.89
N ARG A 2 71.59 -58.93 -39.62
CA ARG A 2 71.00 -57.74 -38.93
C ARG A 2 70.15 -56.74 -39.77
N ILE A 3 68.99 -56.22 -39.35
CA ILE A 3 68.28 -56.11 -38.06
C ILE A 3 66.87 -55.55 -38.30
N SER A 4 65.98 -55.82 -37.36
CA SER A 4 64.64 -55.24 -37.18
C SER A 4 64.56 -53.72 -37.32
N ALA A 5 63.40 -53.23 -37.75
CA ALA A 5 62.84 -51.96 -37.30
C ALA A 5 61.38 -52.17 -36.89
N ALA A 6 61.15 -52.10 -35.58
CA ALA A 6 59.82 -51.96 -35.00
C ALA A 6 59.40 -50.49 -35.11
N GLY A 7 58.16 -50.25 -35.49
CA GLY A 7 57.56 -48.92 -35.55
C GLY A 7 56.07 -49.02 -35.27
N SER A 8 55.71 -49.28 -34.03
CA SER A 8 54.35 -49.07 -33.51
C SER A 8 54.19 -47.62 -33.09
N ASN A 9 53.14 -46.93 -33.56
CA ASN A 9 52.47 -45.97 -32.69
C ASN A 9 50.98 -45.84 -33.07
N PRO A 10 50.04 -46.01 -32.12
CA PRO A 10 48.65 -45.65 -32.33
C PRO A 10 48.54 -44.12 -32.38
N GLY A 11 47.94 -43.58 -33.44
CA GLY A 11 47.61 -42.16 -33.50
C GLY A 11 46.65 -41.81 -32.35
N PRO A 12 46.96 -40.80 -31.52
CA PRO A 12 46.06 -40.40 -30.44
C PRO A 12 44.78 -39.82 -31.05
N GLY A 13 43.64 -40.35 -30.63
CA GLY A 13 42.34 -39.75 -30.96
C GLY A 13 42.35 -38.29 -30.54
N SER A 14 42.07 -37.40 -31.50
CA SER A 14 41.89 -35.99 -31.23
C SER A 14 40.84 -35.85 -30.13
N PRO A 15 41.15 -35.27 -28.96
CA PRO A 15 40.09 -34.89 -28.05
C PRO A 15 39.26 -33.85 -28.81
N ALA A 16 37.98 -34.13 -29.03
CA ALA A 16 37.04 -33.10 -29.41
C ALA A 16 37.18 -32.01 -28.34
N ALA A 17 37.80 -30.89 -28.70
CA ALA A 17 37.98 -29.78 -27.80
C ALA A 17 36.58 -29.33 -27.38
N THR A 18 36.16 -29.74 -26.19
CA THR A 18 34.94 -29.25 -25.58
C THR A 18 35.09 -27.74 -25.50
N ARG A 19 34.46 -27.04 -26.44
CA ARG A 19 34.45 -25.58 -26.49
C ARG A 19 33.90 -25.15 -25.15
N ARG A 20 34.76 -24.62 -24.28
CA ARG A 20 34.31 -24.00 -23.03
C ARG A 20 33.54 -22.76 -23.47
N HIS A 21 32.21 -22.86 -23.43
CA HIS A 21 31.32 -21.71 -23.55
C HIS A 21 31.51 -20.88 -22.27
N GLY A 22 32.51 -19.99 -22.30
CA GLY A 22 32.73 -19.03 -21.24
C GLY A 22 31.61 -18.00 -21.27
N PHE A 23 30.93 -17.83 -20.13
CA PHE A 23 29.92 -16.81 -19.92
C PHE A 23 30.50 -15.44 -20.29
N THR A 24 29.93 -14.79 -21.30
CA THR A 24 30.49 -13.52 -21.80
C THR A 24 30.08 -12.37 -20.90
N LEU A 25 30.89 -11.30 -20.85
CA LEU A 25 30.55 -10.09 -20.08
C LEU A 25 29.20 -9.50 -20.52
N ILE A 26 28.87 -9.60 -21.81
CA ILE A 26 27.60 -9.11 -22.33
C ILE A 26 26.42 -9.99 -21.87
N GLU A 27 26.62 -11.30 -21.73
CA GLU A 27 25.60 -12.22 -21.21
C GLU A 27 25.30 -11.92 -19.74
N LEU A 28 26.34 -11.67 -18.93
CA LEU A 28 26.16 -11.18 -17.56
C LEU A 28 25.37 -9.87 -17.54
N LEU A 29 25.77 -8.91 -18.38
CA LEU A 29 25.16 -7.59 -18.45
C LEU A 29 23.67 -7.70 -18.80
N VAL A 30 23.33 -8.48 -19.81
CA VAL A 30 21.94 -8.68 -20.22
C VAL A 30 21.12 -9.33 -19.11
N VAL A 31 21.66 -10.35 -18.44
CA VAL A 31 20.96 -11.01 -17.32
C VAL A 31 20.69 -10.03 -16.17
N ILE A 32 21.70 -9.27 -15.74
CA ILE A 32 21.49 -8.28 -14.67
C ILE A 32 20.53 -7.17 -15.12
N SER A 33 20.56 -6.77 -16.40
CA SER A 33 19.62 -5.77 -16.94
C SER A 33 18.19 -6.28 -16.92
N ILE A 34 17.95 -7.53 -17.32
CA ILE A 34 16.62 -8.14 -17.29
C ILE A 34 16.14 -8.27 -15.83
N ILE A 35 17.00 -8.76 -14.93
CA ILE A 35 16.66 -8.86 -13.50
C ILE A 35 16.32 -7.47 -12.93
N ALA A 36 17.10 -6.45 -13.27
CA ALA A 36 16.86 -5.08 -12.79
C ALA A 36 15.51 -4.53 -13.27
N ILE A 37 15.18 -4.68 -14.56
CA ILE A 37 13.90 -4.22 -15.13
C ILE A 37 12.73 -5.01 -14.52
N ALA A 38 12.86 -6.34 -14.40
CA ALA A 38 11.85 -7.18 -13.78
C ALA A 38 11.62 -6.77 -12.31
N SER A 39 12.69 -6.53 -11.56
CA SER A 39 12.63 -6.10 -10.15
C SER A 39 11.98 -4.73 -10.01
N ALA A 40 12.30 -3.78 -10.90
CA ALA A 40 11.67 -2.47 -10.93
C ALA A 40 10.15 -2.56 -11.19
N GLY A 41 9.74 -3.44 -12.12
CA GLY A 41 8.33 -3.70 -12.40
C GLY A 41 7.56 -4.23 -11.19
N VAL A 42 8.15 -5.19 -10.44
CA VAL A 42 7.54 -5.73 -9.22
C VAL A 42 7.39 -4.65 -8.13
N ALA A 43 8.44 -3.85 -7.91
CA ALA A 43 8.39 -2.76 -6.94
C ALA A 43 7.30 -1.73 -7.27
N PHE A 44 7.12 -1.41 -8.55
CA PHE A 44 6.06 -0.50 -9.00
C PHE A 44 4.66 -1.10 -8.79
N ALA A 45 4.46 -2.37 -9.12
CA ALA A 45 3.17 -3.05 -8.91
C ALA A 45 2.77 -3.10 -7.42
N MET A 46 3.74 -3.36 -6.52
CA MET A 46 3.49 -3.32 -5.08
C MET A 46 3.06 -1.93 -4.60
N ARG A 47 3.76 -0.89 -5.07
CA ARG A 47 3.44 0.51 -4.78
C ARG A 47 2.04 0.90 -5.24
N ASP A 48 1.65 0.50 -6.44
CA ASP A 48 0.32 0.73 -6.98
C ASP A 48 -0.75 0.02 -6.14
N SER A 49 -0.51 -1.25 -5.80
CA SER A 49 -1.44 -2.03 -4.98
C SER A 49 -1.71 -1.39 -3.62
N ALA A 50 -0.68 -0.88 -2.93
CA ALA A 50 -0.83 -0.18 -1.66
C ALA A 50 -1.65 1.11 -1.78
N GLN A 51 -1.50 1.85 -2.89
CA GLN A 51 -2.29 3.05 -3.16
C GLN A 51 -3.77 2.70 -3.40
N THR A 52 -4.04 1.66 -4.17
CA THR A 52 -5.42 1.20 -4.41
C THR A 52 -6.06 0.69 -3.12
N GLN A 53 -5.31 0.01 -2.24
CA GLN A 53 -5.82 -0.42 -0.94
C GLN A 53 -6.20 0.76 -0.05
N LEU A 54 -5.37 1.81 0.00
CA LEU A 54 -5.67 3.00 0.80
C LEU A 54 -6.90 3.76 0.27
N GLU A 55 -7.06 3.83 -1.05
CA GLU A 55 -8.26 4.41 -1.67
C GLU A 55 -9.52 3.61 -1.33
N ARG A 56 -9.44 2.28 -1.39
CA ARG A 56 -10.53 1.38 -0.96
C ARG A 56 -10.88 1.58 0.51
N GLU A 57 -9.90 1.75 1.39
CA GLU A 57 -10.16 2.04 2.80
C GLU A 57 -10.89 3.39 2.97
N ALA A 58 -10.48 4.43 2.22
CA ALA A 58 -11.14 5.73 2.27
C ALA A 58 -12.60 5.66 1.82
N GLN A 59 -12.89 4.90 0.75
CA GLN A 59 -14.25 4.65 0.26
C GLN A 59 -15.07 3.85 1.27
N ARG A 60 -14.47 2.84 1.91
CA ARG A 60 -15.12 2.08 2.98
C ARG A 60 -15.44 2.97 4.17
N LEU A 61 -14.48 3.80 4.61
CA LEU A 61 -14.67 4.70 5.74
C LEU A 61 -15.77 5.72 5.45
N SER A 62 -15.85 6.30 4.25
CA SER A 62 -16.93 7.24 3.92
C SER A 62 -18.32 6.59 4.04
N ALA A 63 -18.47 5.35 3.58
CA ALA A 63 -19.70 4.58 3.72
C ALA A 63 -20.04 4.27 5.19
N LEU A 64 -19.03 3.93 6.01
CA LEU A 64 -19.21 3.68 7.44
C LEU A 64 -19.60 4.95 8.20
N LEU A 65 -18.99 6.09 7.89
CA LEU A 65 -19.35 7.39 8.49
C LEU A 65 -20.79 7.78 8.13
N GLU A 66 -21.22 7.58 6.88
CA GLU A 66 -22.60 7.85 6.47
C GLU A 66 -23.60 6.89 7.15
N SER A 67 -23.23 5.62 7.28
CA SER A 67 -24.03 4.63 8.03
C SER A 67 -24.17 5.04 9.50
N ALA A 68 -23.10 5.51 10.13
CA ALA A 68 -23.11 6.02 11.50
C ALA A 68 -23.96 7.31 11.64
N ARG A 69 -23.92 8.22 10.66
CA ARG A 69 -24.82 9.39 10.61
C ARG A 69 -26.28 8.97 10.53
N ALA A 70 -26.60 8.00 9.68
CA ALA A 70 -27.96 7.46 9.60
C ALA A 70 -28.39 6.84 10.93
N GLN A 71 -27.54 6.02 11.57
CA GLN A 71 -27.82 5.43 12.89
C GLN A 71 -28.02 6.49 13.98
N SER A 72 -27.19 7.54 14.00
CA SER A 72 -27.31 8.66 14.92
C SER A 72 -28.68 9.33 14.81
N ARG A 73 -29.12 9.63 13.58
CA ARG A 73 -30.43 10.23 13.30
C ARG A 73 -31.60 9.30 13.64
N THR A 74 -31.52 8.03 13.25
CA THR A 74 -32.59 7.05 13.53
C THR A 74 -32.78 6.82 15.03
N ARG A 75 -31.69 6.82 15.80
CA ARG A 75 -31.73 6.57 17.25
C ARG A 75 -31.86 7.85 18.08
N GLY A 76 -31.67 9.02 17.48
CA GLY A 76 -31.66 10.31 18.18
C GLY A 76 -30.50 10.46 19.18
N VAL A 77 -29.40 9.73 18.99
CA VAL A 77 -28.22 9.77 19.89
C VAL A 77 -27.01 10.36 19.19
N ALA A 78 -26.20 11.11 19.91
CA ALA A 78 -24.96 11.64 19.38
C ALA A 78 -23.97 10.51 19.08
N VAL A 79 -23.42 10.51 17.87
CA VAL A 79 -22.39 9.55 17.45
C VAL A 79 -21.13 10.29 17.09
N VAL A 80 -20.01 9.81 17.64
CA VAL A 80 -18.69 10.40 17.41
C VAL A 80 -17.77 9.33 16.89
N TRP A 81 -17.16 9.58 15.74
CA TRP A 81 -16.07 8.74 15.25
C TRP A 81 -14.74 9.26 15.80
N ARG A 82 -13.87 8.35 16.25
CA ARG A 82 -12.51 8.69 16.70
C ARG A 82 -11.49 7.72 16.16
N SER A 83 -10.34 8.24 15.71
CA SER A 83 -9.19 7.41 15.38
C SER A 83 -8.55 6.80 16.64
N THR A 84 -8.02 5.59 16.49
CA THR A 84 -7.24 4.88 17.51
C THR A 84 -5.93 4.38 16.88
N ALA A 85 -5.02 3.81 17.69
CA ALA A 85 -3.74 3.32 17.20
C ALA A 85 -3.87 2.19 16.16
N GLN A 86 -4.93 1.38 16.21
CA GLN A 86 -5.08 0.16 15.40
C GLN A 86 -6.33 0.18 14.51
N GLY A 87 -7.11 1.25 14.53
CA GLY A 87 -8.46 1.28 13.97
C GLY A 87 -9.19 2.56 14.33
N PHE A 88 -10.48 2.43 14.58
CA PHE A 88 -11.33 3.54 14.99
C PHE A 88 -12.54 3.04 15.77
N VAL A 89 -13.21 3.94 16.46
CA VAL A 89 -14.40 3.61 17.25
C VAL A 89 -15.53 4.57 16.93
N PHE A 90 -16.76 4.06 16.94
CA PHE A 90 -17.99 4.84 16.90
C PHE A 90 -18.59 4.91 18.30
N GLU A 91 -18.36 6.02 18.98
CA GLU A 91 -18.92 6.26 20.31
C GLU A 91 -20.39 6.64 20.20
N GLY A 92 -21.20 6.23 21.18
CA GLY A 92 -22.65 6.43 21.19
C GLY A 92 -23.44 5.31 20.49
N LEU A 93 -22.78 4.42 19.76
CA LEU A 93 -23.38 3.19 19.23
C LEU A 93 -23.03 1.98 20.12
N PRO A 94 -23.94 1.00 20.26
CA PRO A 94 -23.60 -0.28 20.88
C PRO A 94 -22.45 -0.97 20.13
N PRO A 95 -21.59 -1.70 20.83
CA PRO A 95 -20.48 -2.43 20.22
C PRO A 95 -20.99 -3.40 19.14
N GLY A 96 -20.27 -3.50 18.03
CA GLY A 96 -20.62 -4.39 16.91
C GLY A 96 -21.72 -3.85 15.97
N THR A 97 -22.29 -2.67 16.23
CA THR A 97 -23.24 -2.04 15.30
C THR A 97 -22.59 -1.72 13.95
N LEU A 98 -21.34 -1.27 13.98
CA LEU A 98 -20.52 -0.98 12.81
C LEU A 98 -19.09 -1.52 13.02
N PRO A 99 -18.39 -1.93 11.95
CA PRO A 99 -16.97 -2.28 12.01
C PRO A 99 -16.11 -1.12 12.54
N GLY A 100 -15.06 -1.43 13.31
CA GLY A 100 -14.11 -0.46 13.90
C GLY A 100 -12.65 -0.71 13.53
N ASN A 101 -12.39 -1.55 12.53
CA ASN A 101 -11.04 -1.96 12.12
C ASN A 101 -10.76 -1.53 10.68
N TRP A 102 -9.50 -1.23 10.39
CA TRP A 102 -9.00 -1.04 9.02
C TRP A 102 -9.02 -2.37 8.23
N LEU A 103 -9.08 -2.31 6.89
CA LEU A 103 -8.87 -3.49 6.04
C LEU A 103 -7.40 -3.90 6.00
N ASP A 104 -6.50 -2.91 6.05
CA ASP A 104 -5.05 -3.09 6.06
C ASP A 104 -4.48 -2.58 7.40
N ALA A 105 -3.67 -3.39 8.07
CA ALA A 105 -3.05 -3.04 9.36
C ALA A 105 -2.05 -1.87 9.26
N THR A 106 -1.61 -1.54 8.05
CA THR A 106 -0.71 -0.41 7.78
C THR A 106 -1.46 0.90 7.57
N THR A 107 -2.79 0.88 7.45
CA THR A 107 -3.59 2.10 7.32
C THR A 107 -3.64 2.86 8.64
N THR A 108 -3.46 4.16 8.55
CA THR A 108 -3.60 5.07 9.68
C THR A 108 -4.49 6.24 9.33
N ALA A 109 -5.12 6.79 10.35
CA ALA A 109 -5.74 8.11 10.28
C ALA A 109 -4.88 9.10 11.07
N ALA A 110 -5.01 10.39 10.76
CA ALA A 110 -4.37 11.43 11.56
C ALA A 110 -4.69 11.25 13.06
N ALA A 111 -3.65 11.30 13.89
CA ALA A 111 -3.75 11.01 15.31
C ALA A 111 -4.73 11.99 16.00
N GLY A 112 -5.60 11.46 16.87
CA GLY A 112 -6.58 12.28 17.59
C GLY A 112 -7.73 12.83 16.73
N SER A 113 -7.87 12.38 15.48
CA SER A 113 -8.99 12.78 14.62
C SER A 113 -10.32 12.38 15.24
N ARG A 114 -11.26 13.33 15.25
CA ARG A 114 -12.61 13.18 15.80
C ARG A 114 -13.62 13.79 14.83
N LEU A 115 -14.69 13.07 14.53
CA LEU A 115 -15.77 13.52 13.65
C LEU A 115 -17.12 13.38 14.37
N GLU A 116 -17.94 14.42 14.32
CA GLU A 116 -19.29 14.42 14.91
C GLU A 116 -20.31 14.07 13.83
N LEU A 117 -21.11 13.03 14.05
CA LEU A 117 -21.93 12.41 13.01
C LEU A 117 -23.44 12.62 13.22
N GLY A 118 -23.85 13.48 14.15
CA GLY A 118 -25.27 13.74 14.43
C GLY A 118 -25.59 13.68 15.92
N PRO A 119 -26.88 13.72 16.31
CA PRO A 119 -28.07 13.45 15.48
C PRO A 119 -28.53 14.64 14.63
N ASP A 120 -27.96 15.82 14.82
CA ASP A 120 -28.33 17.00 14.06
C ASP A 120 -27.93 16.89 12.58
N PRO A 121 -28.82 17.30 11.64
CA PRO A 121 -28.56 17.20 10.21
C PRO A 121 -27.57 18.26 9.69
N ILE A 122 -27.31 19.30 10.46
CA ILE A 122 -26.38 20.38 10.11
C ILE A 122 -25.20 20.31 11.07
N ILE A 123 -24.06 19.85 10.56
CA ILE A 123 -22.80 19.79 11.30
C ILE A 123 -21.76 20.65 10.60
N ALA A 124 -20.72 21.07 11.32
CA ALA A 124 -19.61 21.83 10.72
C ALA A 124 -18.90 20.99 9.65
N ALA A 125 -18.15 21.64 8.76
CA ALA A 125 -17.27 20.92 7.83
C ALA A 125 -16.21 20.13 8.60
N GLN A 126 -16.01 18.87 8.22
CA GLN A 126 -15.11 17.94 8.92
C GLN A 126 -14.36 17.10 7.91
N SER A 127 -13.14 16.72 8.26
CA SER A 127 -12.38 15.78 7.45
C SER A 127 -11.42 14.95 8.28
N VAL A 128 -11.10 13.77 7.77
CA VAL A 128 -10.03 12.91 8.26
C VAL A 128 -9.13 12.52 7.10
N THR A 129 -7.82 12.62 7.32
CA THR A 129 -6.82 12.15 6.35
C THR A 129 -6.35 10.76 6.75
N LEU A 130 -6.38 9.85 5.80
CA LEU A 130 -5.84 8.50 5.86
C LEU A 130 -4.49 8.44 5.17
N GLY A 131 -3.58 7.67 5.76
CA GLY A 131 -2.25 7.41 5.23
C GLY A 131 -1.88 5.94 5.40
N ASN A 132 -0.67 5.60 4.96
CA ASN A 132 -0.11 4.27 5.13
C ASN A 132 1.23 4.37 5.88
N LEU A 133 1.43 3.56 6.92
CA LEU A 133 2.65 3.53 7.74
C LEU A 133 3.91 3.16 6.95
N GLN A 134 3.77 2.27 5.97
CA GLN A 134 4.87 1.86 5.11
C GLN A 134 5.10 2.85 3.99
N GLN A 135 4.13 3.74 3.73
CA GLN A 135 4.19 4.67 2.62
C GLN A 135 3.58 6.05 2.89
N SER A 136 4.46 6.98 3.21
CA SER A 136 4.07 8.37 3.54
C SER A 136 3.78 9.27 2.33
N SER A 137 3.95 8.79 1.09
CA SER A 137 3.88 9.66 -0.10
C SER A 137 2.47 9.89 -0.66
N VAL A 138 1.47 9.13 -0.21
CA VAL A 138 0.09 9.22 -0.70
C VAL A 138 -0.85 9.24 0.48
N ALA A 139 -1.78 10.20 0.48
CA ALA A 139 -2.83 10.30 1.48
C ALA A 139 -4.19 10.48 0.80
N TRP A 140 -5.23 10.00 1.48
CA TRP A 140 -6.62 10.16 1.06
C TRP A 140 -7.40 10.86 2.16
N ARG A 141 -8.14 11.89 1.82
CA ARG A 141 -9.00 12.62 2.75
C ARG A 141 -10.44 12.22 2.54
N VAL A 142 -11.11 11.90 3.64
CA VAL A 142 -12.55 11.71 3.70
C VAL A 142 -13.16 12.96 4.33
N ALA A 143 -13.95 13.72 3.57
CA ALA A 143 -14.43 15.04 3.97
C ALA A 143 -15.91 15.26 3.69
N SER A 144 -16.57 16.04 4.53
CA SER A 144 -17.93 16.52 4.36
C SER A 144 -18.01 18.00 4.74
N ASP A 145 -18.78 18.77 4.00
CA ASP A 145 -19.14 20.15 4.32
C ASP A 145 -20.26 20.24 5.38
N GLY A 146 -20.74 19.09 5.85
CA GLY A 146 -21.80 18.94 6.84
C GLY A 146 -23.21 18.90 6.27
N LEU A 147 -23.39 19.20 4.98
CA LEU A 147 -24.67 19.11 4.27
C LEU A 147 -24.70 17.93 3.30
N ARG A 148 -23.53 17.57 2.76
CA ARG A 148 -23.36 16.48 1.79
C ARG A 148 -22.79 15.23 2.44
N PRO A 149 -22.98 14.05 1.83
CA PRO A 149 -22.28 12.83 2.23
C PRO A 149 -20.76 13.02 2.25
N PHE A 150 -20.07 12.20 3.05
CA PHE A 150 -18.61 12.18 3.03
C PHE A 150 -18.09 11.75 1.65
N THR A 151 -17.17 12.53 1.10
CA THR A 151 -16.51 12.28 -0.18
C THR A 151 -15.04 11.97 0.01
N VAL A 152 -14.49 11.15 -0.88
CA VAL A 152 -13.08 10.74 -0.88
C VAL A 152 -12.31 11.62 -1.87
N GLN A 153 -11.23 12.24 -1.40
CA GLN A 153 -10.41 13.17 -2.18
C GLN A 153 -8.94 12.82 -1.97
N ARG A 154 -8.10 12.88 -3.00
CA ARG A 154 -6.65 12.80 -2.79
C ARG A 154 -6.21 13.97 -1.93
N ALA A 155 -5.35 13.68 -0.97
CA ALA A 155 -4.69 14.69 -0.17
C ALA A 155 -3.18 14.55 -0.33
N ASP A 156 -2.49 15.68 -0.32
CA ASP A 156 -1.06 15.65 -0.07
C ASP A 156 -0.84 15.16 1.37
N ALA A 157 0.17 14.30 1.55
CA ALA A 157 0.53 13.82 2.87
C ALA A 157 0.70 15.03 3.80
N PRO A 158 0.11 15.00 5.01
CA PRO A 158 0.15 16.15 5.89
C PRO A 158 1.61 16.54 6.12
N ALA A 159 1.96 17.78 5.77
CA ALA A 159 3.21 18.37 6.19
C ALA A 159 3.26 18.24 7.72
N ALA A 160 4.25 17.50 8.23
CA ALA A 160 4.53 17.46 9.65
C ALA A 160 4.82 18.90 10.10
N GLY A 161 3.86 19.54 10.79
CA GLY A 161 4.02 20.87 11.39
C GLY A 161 3.36 22.01 10.62
N ALA A 162 2.04 22.14 10.73
CA ALA A 162 1.42 23.46 10.73
C ALA A 162 1.46 23.96 12.18
N GLY A 163 2.44 24.81 12.49
CA GLY A 163 2.50 25.52 13.75
C GLY A 163 1.19 26.25 14.03
N ILE A 164 0.81 26.24 15.30
CA ILE A 164 -0.27 27.05 15.87
C ILE A 164 0.01 28.52 15.51
N PRO A 165 -0.83 29.22 14.72
CA PRO A 165 -0.74 30.68 14.67
C PRO A 165 -1.26 31.25 16.01
N PRO A 166 -0.68 32.38 16.48
CA PRO A 166 -0.98 32.99 17.78
C PRO A 166 -2.42 33.49 17.90
#